data_AF-A0A7W7M700-F1
#
_entry.id   AF-A0A7W7M700-F1
#
_cell.length_a   1.000
_cell.length_b   1.000
_cell.length_c   1.000
_cell.angle_alpha   90.00
_cell.angle_beta   90.00
_cell.angle_gamma   90.00
#
_symmetry.space_group_name_H-M   'P 1'
#
loop_
_entity.id
_entity.type
_entity.pdbx_description
1 polymer ?
#
loop_
_entity_poly.entity_id
_entity_poly.type
_entity_poly.pdbx_seq_one_letter_code
_entity_poly.pdbx_strand_id
1 'polypeptide(L)'
;MAEIHHFNHGWVTPAVSYLLSVLGSLLGLTSAVRLRSARSNGERGWWLVLAALAIGATGIWSMHFVAMLGFDVVGSAIRYDVGLTSASVVIAFVAVGVGLAIALLGSGARQIRIVIGGVLAGLGVAAMHYTGMAAMRLDGEIHYSGSRVVLSIAIAVVAATVALWLTLVVSKPVVIFISALVMGVAVNGMHFTGMSAMSVVEEDHFGTIEGATAGSLLVPIGVAVVFGIIGMAYALAAAPNEEDRAAAEYLNARIDARLAQQAQQAKNATGRGTLGNGSWTYRDRGRQS
;
A
#
# COMPACT_ATOMS: atom_id res chain seq x y z
N MET A 1 -4.23 -32.18 26.35
CA MET A 1 -3.90 -30.79 25.98
C MET A 1 -2.65 -30.87 25.15
N ALA A 2 -2.75 -30.69 23.83
CA ALA A 2 -1.59 -30.64 22.96
C ALA A 2 -0.75 -29.41 23.32
N GLU A 3 0.55 -29.61 23.54
CA GLU A 3 1.48 -28.49 23.76
C GLU A 3 1.67 -27.73 22.46
N ILE A 4 1.29 -26.46 22.46
CA ILE A 4 1.50 -25.54 21.35
C ILE A 4 2.96 -25.12 21.34
N HIS A 5 3.78 -25.72 20.47
CA HIS A 5 5.12 -25.20 20.20
C HIS A 5 5.02 -24.03 19.21
N HIS A 6 5.07 -22.81 19.73
CA HIS A 6 5.10 -21.58 18.92
C HIS A 6 6.36 -21.43 18.02
N PHE A 7 7.27 -22.41 17.97
CA PHE A 7 8.64 -22.26 17.45
C PHE A 7 9.26 -23.53 16.84
N ASN A 8 8.54 -24.33 16.04
CA ASN A 8 9.17 -25.53 15.44
C ASN A 8 10.32 -25.20 14.45
N HIS A 9 10.42 -23.94 13.97
CA HIS A 9 11.54 -23.38 13.20
C HIS A 9 12.38 -22.34 13.99
N GLY A 10 12.24 -22.28 15.33
CA GLY A 10 12.87 -21.26 16.18
C GLY A 10 12.31 -19.84 15.93
N TRP A 11 13.09 -18.81 16.30
CA TRP A 11 12.71 -17.39 16.18
C TRP A 11 12.62 -16.87 14.74
N VAL A 12 12.89 -17.71 13.74
CA VAL A 12 12.96 -17.31 12.33
C VAL A 12 11.60 -16.82 11.82
N THR A 13 10.53 -17.58 12.05
CA THR A 13 9.22 -17.22 11.50
C THR A 13 8.66 -15.93 12.09
N PRO A 14 8.68 -15.70 13.42
CA PRO A 14 8.31 -14.41 14.01
C PRO A 14 9.22 -13.25 13.57
N ALA A 15 10.50 -13.51 13.33
CA ALA A 15 11.41 -12.49 12.83
C ALA A 15 11.07 -12.10 11.38
N VAL A 16 10.83 -13.08 10.50
CA VAL A 16 10.43 -12.84 9.11
C VAL A 16 9.07 -12.15 9.05
N SER A 17 8.11 -12.58 9.88
CA SER A 17 6.79 -11.95 9.96
C SER A 17 6.93 -10.48 10.38
N TYR A 18 7.73 -10.20 11.42
CA TYR A 18 8.03 -8.84 11.83
C TYR A 18 8.68 -8.01 10.72
N LEU A 19 9.70 -8.55 10.04
CA LEU A 19 10.37 -7.87 8.93
C LEU A 19 9.41 -7.55 7.78
N LEU A 20 8.50 -8.47 7.43
CA LEU A 20 7.48 -8.22 6.41
C LEU A 20 6.54 -7.08 6.82
N SER A 21 6.10 -7.03 8.09
CA SER A 21 5.32 -5.90 8.58
C SER A 21 6.08 -4.58 8.52
N VAL A 22 7.37 -4.58 8.89
CA VAL A 22 8.20 -3.38 8.82
C VAL A 22 8.38 -2.91 7.37
N LEU A 23 8.72 -3.81 6.44
CA LEU A 23 8.90 -3.47 5.03
C LEU A 23 7.60 -2.96 4.40
N GLY A 24 6.47 -3.64 4.64
CA GLY A 24 5.16 -3.20 4.17
C GLY A 24 4.76 -1.84 4.73
N SER A 25 5.02 -1.61 6.02
CA SER A 25 4.76 -0.32 6.67
C SER A 25 5.67 0.80 6.14
N LEU A 26 6.94 0.51 5.88
CA LEU A 26 7.92 1.45 5.33
C LEU A 26 7.53 1.89 3.93
N LEU A 27 7.29 0.94 3.03
CA LEU A 27 6.87 1.20 1.65
C LEU A 27 5.50 1.88 1.61
N GLY A 28 4.59 1.46 2.50
CA GLY A 28 3.27 2.03 2.68
C GLY A 28 3.26 3.48 3.12
N LEU A 29 3.99 3.81 4.19
CA LEU A 29 4.13 5.19 4.67
C LEU A 29 4.81 6.08 3.63
N THR A 30 5.84 5.58 2.95
CA THR A 30 6.52 6.32 1.87
C THR A 30 5.55 6.60 0.71
N SER A 31 4.74 5.61 0.33
CA SER A 31 3.70 5.76 -0.69
C SER A 31 2.61 6.75 -0.25
N ALA A 32 2.22 6.73 1.03
CA ALA A 32 1.27 7.69 1.59
C ALA A 32 1.83 9.13 1.65
N VAL A 33 3.14 9.31 1.84
CA VAL A 33 3.80 10.62 1.69
C VAL A 33 3.70 11.10 0.24
N ARG A 34 4.01 10.23 -0.74
CA ARG A 34 3.88 10.55 -2.17
C ARG A 34 2.42 10.86 -2.56
N LEU A 35 1.47 10.13 -2.00
CA LEU A 35 0.02 10.38 -2.17
C LEU A 35 -0.38 11.80 -1.76
N ARG A 36 0.12 12.31 -0.63
CA ARG A 36 -0.19 13.68 -0.18
C ARG A 36 0.40 14.76 -1.07
N SER A 37 1.56 14.49 -1.68
CA SER A 37 2.24 15.39 -2.60
C SER A 37 1.78 15.25 -4.07
N ALA A 38 0.84 14.34 -4.34
CA ALA A 38 0.36 14.05 -5.70
C ALA A 38 -0.54 15.18 -6.24
N ARG A 39 -0.26 15.59 -7.48
CA ARG A 39 -0.90 16.76 -8.11
C ARG A 39 -2.11 16.40 -8.96
N SER A 40 -2.17 15.18 -9.49
CA SER A 40 -3.28 14.68 -10.31
C SER A 40 -4.09 13.61 -9.59
N ASN A 41 -5.35 13.45 -9.95
CA ASN A 41 -6.20 12.38 -9.40
C ASN A 41 -5.68 10.98 -9.78
N GLY A 42 -5.05 10.83 -10.95
CA GLY A 42 -4.41 9.58 -11.37
C GLY A 42 -3.21 9.22 -10.48
N GLU A 43 -2.34 10.19 -10.21
CA GLU A 43 -1.19 10.00 -9.31
C GLU A 43 -1.66 9.68 -7.88
N ARG A 44 -2.72 10.34 -7.41
CA ARG A 44 -3.34 10.03 -6.10
C ARG A 44 -3.89 8.60 -6.06
N GLY A 45 -4.62 8.17 -7.08
CA GLY A 45 -5.13 6.80 -7.17
C GLY A 45 -4.00 5.78 -7.16
N TRP A 46 -2.94 6.03 -7.93
CA TRP A 46 -1.76 5.15 -8.01
C TRP A 46 -1.06 4.98 -6.65
N TRP A 47 -0.73 6.08 -5.98
CA TRP A 47 -0.06 6.01 -4.68
C TRP A 47 -0.95 5.42 -3.58
N LEU A 48 -2.27 5.62 -3.67
CA LEU A 48 -3.22 4.98 -2.76
C LEU A 48 -3.20 3.46 -2.92
N VAL A 49 -3.25 2.96 -4.17
CA VAL A 49 -3.18 1.51 -4.45
C VAL A 49 -1.85 0.94 -3.98
N LEU A 50 -0.72 1.61 -4.25
CA LEU A 50 0.59 1.17 -3.77
C LEU A 50 0.67 1.16 -2.24
N ALA A 51 0.14 2.17 -1.57
CA ALA A 51 0.10 2.20 -0.10
C ALA A 51 -0.78 1.08 0.47
N ALA A 52 -1.93 0.80 -0.14
CA ALA A 52 -2.83 -0.27 0.27
C ALA A 52 -2.23 -1.67 0.03
N LEU A 53 -1.54 -1.89 -1.10
CA LEU A 53 -0.79 -3.12 -1.36
C LEU A 53 0.34 -3.29 -0.34
N ALA A 54 1.13 -2.25 -0.10
CA ALA A 54 2.26 -2.31 0.80
C ALA A 54 1.84 -2.58 2.26
N ILE A 55 0.88 -1.83 2.79
CA ILE A 55 0.43 -2.00 4.18
C ILE A 55 -0.46 -3.24 4.29
N GLY A 56 -1.51 -3.34 3.47
CA GLY A 56 -2.51 -4.40 3.58
C GLY A 56 -2.00 -5.76 3.14
N ALA A 57 -1.55 -5.88 1.89
CA ALA A 57 -1.14 -7.18 1.36
C ALA A 57 0.22 -7.63 1.92
N THR A 58 1.25 -6.77 1.84
CA THR A 58 2.60 -7.16 2.33
C THR A 58 2.73 -7.06 3.84
N GLY A 59 2.40 -5.91 4.42
CA GLY A 59 2.69 -5.63 5.83
C GLY A 59 1.80 -6.37 6.83
N ILE A 60 0.54 -6.60 6.48
CA ILE A 60 -0.44 -7.20 7.38
C ILE A 60 -0.73 -8.64 6.96
N TRP A 61 -1.18 -8.87 5.72
CA TRP A 61 -1.58 -10.20 5.27
C TRP A 61 -0.40 -11.17 5.12
N SER A 62 0.67 -10.79 4.43
CA SER A 62 1.84 -11.69 4.28
C SER A 62 2.52 -11.95 5.63
N MET A 63 2.60 -10.95 6.50
CA MET A 63 3.06 -11.17 7.88
C MET A 63 2.20 -12.21 8.59
N HIS A 64 0.88 -12.01 8.59
CA HIS A 64 -0.07 -12.91 9.24
C HIS A 64 0.05 -14.34 8.72
N PHE A 65 0.11 -14.51 7.40
CA PHE A 65 0.22 -15.80 6.76
C PHE A 65 1.55 -16.50 7.11
N VAL A 66 2.68 -15.79 6.99
CA VAL A 66 3.99 -16.34 7.36
C VAL A 66 4.04 -16.71 8.84
N ALA A 67 3.48 -15.87 9.73
CA ALA A 67 3.40 -16.19 11.16
C ALA A 67 2.58 -17.45 11.43
N MET A 68 1.44 -17.64 10.75
CA MET A 68 0.65 -18.87 10.83
C MET A 68 1.41 -20.10 10.33
N LEU A 69 2.21 -19.99 9.25
CA LEU A 69 3.00 -21.12 8.75
C LEU A 69 4.11 -21.56 9.71
N GLY A 70 4.56 -20.66 10.59
CA GLY A 70 5.52 -21.00 11.64
C GLY A 70 4.90 -21.74 12.82
N PHE A 71 3.57 -21.80 12.87
CA PHE A 71 2.82 -22.52 13.87
C PHE A 71 2.67 -23.98 13.42
N ASP A 72 3.01 -24.90 14.32
CA ASP A 72 2.85 -26.32 14.10
C ASP A 72 2.08 -26.91 15.28
N VAL A 73 1.11 -27.77 14.99
CA VAL A 73 0.37 -28.51 16.01
C VAL A 73 0.95 -29.91 16.01
N VAL A 74 1.65 -30.26 17.09
CA VAL A 74 2.29 -31.57 17.24
C VAL A 74 1.26 -32.66 16.99
N GLY A 75 1.44 -33.45 15.93
CA GLY A 75 0.59 -34.58 15.61
C GLY A 75 -0.50 -34.34 14.55
N SER A 76 -0.70 -33.13 14.02
CA SER A 76 -1.69 -32.85 12.97
C SER A 76 -1.12 -32.09 11.77
N ALA A 77 -1.47 -32.52 10.56
CA ALA A 77 -1.06 -31.86 9.34
C ALA A 77 -1.99 -30.69 9.00
N ILE A 78 -1.53 -29.45 9.22
CA ILE A 78 -2.31 -28.25 8.89
C ILE A 78 -2.40 -28.09 7.36
N ARG A 79 -3.63 -28.01 6.85
CA ARG A 79 -3.95 -27.65 5.47
C ARG A 79 -4.61 -26.29 5.41
N TYR A 80 -4.57 -25.67 4.24
CA TYR A 80 -5.12 -24.34 4.02
C TYR A 80 -6.11 -24.33 2.87
N ASP A 81 -7.26 -23.69 3.11
CA ASP A 81 -8.24 -23.36 2.08
C ASP A 81 -7.72 -22.17 1.24
N VAL A 82 -7.46 -22.44 -0.05
CA VAL A 82 -6.93 -21.44 -0.98
C VAL A 82 -7.92 -20.30 -1.21
N GLY A 83 -9.22 -20.59 -1.22
CA GLY A 83 -10.27 -19.62 -1.43
C GLY A 83 -10.36 -18.61 -0.29
N LEU A 84 -10.40 -19.11 0.96
CA LEU A 84 -10.41 -18.24 2.15
C LEU A 84 -9.09 -17.49 2.33
N THR A 85 -7.96 -18.13 2.03
CA THR A 85 -6.64 -17.47 2.03
C THR A 85 -6.62 -16.31 1.03
N SER A 86 -7.16 -16.52 -0.17
CA SER A 86 -7.25 -15.47 -1.20
C SER A 86 -8.26 -14.38 -0.83
N ALA A 87 -9.39 -14.74 -0.20
CA ALA A 87 -10.35 -13.76 0.28
C ALA A 87 -9.74 -12.86 1.36
N SER A 88 -8.93 -13.42 2.26
CA SER A 88 -8.29 -12.68 3.35
C SER A 88 -7.36 -11.56 2.82
N VAL A 89 -6.54 -11.81 1.79
CA VAL A 89 -5.68 -10.76 1.21
C VAL A 89 -6.50 -9.64 0.57
N VAL A 90 -7.61 -9.99 -0.09
CA VAL A 90 -8.53 -9.00 -0.68
C VAL A 90 -9.15 -8.14 0.42
N ILE A 91 -9.59 -8.74 1.52
CA ILE A 91 -10.14 -8.02 2.68
C ILE A 91 -9.11 -7.03 3.22
N ALA A 92 -7.86 -7.45 3.45
CA ALA A 92 -6.81 -6.54 3.93
C ALA A 92 -6.54 -5.40 2.95
N PHE A 93 -6.38 -5.71 1.67
CA PHE A 93 -6.13 -4.69 0.64
C PHE A 93 -7.25 -3.64 0.59
N VAL A 94 -8.51 -4.10 0.54
CA VAL A 94 -9.67 -3.20 0.45
C VAL A 94 -9.85 -2.41 1.74
N ALA A 95 -9.78 -3.05 2.92
CA ALA A 95 -9.98 -2.37 4.19
C ALA A 95 -8.94 -1.27 4.44
N VAL A 96 -7.67 -1.57 4.18
CA VAL A 96 -6.58 -0.60 4.32
C VAL A 96 -6.70 0.50 3.25
N GLY A 97 -7.02 0.15 2.00
CA GLY A 97 -7.25 1.11 0.93
C GLY A 97 -8.38 2.08 1.23
N VAL A 98 -9.51 1.58 1.74
CA VAL A 98 -10.65 2.41 2.18
C VAL A 98 -10.25 3.30 3.35
N GLY A 99 -9.57 2.77 4.37
CA GLY A 99 -9.08 3.56 5.50
C GLY A 99 -8.15 4.70 5.08
N LEU A 100 -7.19 4.41 4.19
CA LEU A 100 -6.29 5.40 3.60
C LEU A 100 -7.04 6.43 2.75
N ALA A 101 -8.00 6.00 1.92
CA ALA A 101 -8.80 6.89 1.09
C ALA A 101 -9.61 7.87 1.94
N ILE A 102 -10.25 7.38 3.01
CA ILE A 102 -11.00 8.22 3.96
C ILE A 102 -10.05 9.21 4.63
N ALA A 103 -8.90 8.76 5.12
CA ALA A 103 -7.95 9.59 5.86
C ALA A 103 -7.29 10.68 4.99
N LEU A 104 -6.90 10.33 3.75
CA LEU A 104 -6.05 11.14 2.88
C LEU A 104 -6.80 11.88 1.77
N LEU A 105 -7.94 11.38 1.31
CA LEU A 105 -8.71 11.95 0.19
C LEU A 105 -10.09 12.50 0.61
N GLY A 106 -10.61 12.12 1.77
CA GLY A 106 -11.94 12.57 2.22
C GLY A 106 -12.03 14.06 2.50
N SER A 107 -13.24 14.64 2.44
CA SER A 107 -13.52 16.01 2.88
C SER A 107 -13.99 16.02 4.35
N GLY A 108 -13.69 17.07 5.12
CA GLY A 108 -14.11 17.20 6.53
C GLY A 108 -12.97 17.27 7.55
N ALA A 109 -13.33 17.21 8.84
CA ALA A 109 -12.39 17.35 9.94
C ALA A 109 -11.40 16.18 9.99
N ARG A 110 -10.10 16.49 9.97
CA ARG A 110 -9.00 15.52 9.88
C ARG A 110 -9.09 14.43 10.94
N GLN A 111 -9.40 14.80 12.18
CA GLN A 111 -9.48 13.89 13.32
C GLN A 111 -10.60 12.85 13.13
N ILE A 112 -11.78 13.31 12.66
CA ILE A 112 -12.93 12.43 12.41
C ILE A 112 -12.60 11.42 11.31
N ARG A 113 -11.98 11.87 10.22
CA ARG A 113 -11.58 10.97 9.11
C ARG A 113 -10.57 9.90 9.57
N ILE A 114 -9.60 10.26 10.42
CA ILE A 114 -8.63 9.31 10.96
C ILE A 114 -9.33 8.26 11.83
N VAL A 115 -10.25 8.68 12.71
CA VAL A 115 -10.98 7.76 13.58
C VAL A 115 -11.87 6.82 12.76
N ILE A 116 -12.66 7.35 11.82
CA ILE A 116 -13.53 6.51 10.96
C ILE A 116 -12.69 5.57 10.10
N GLY A 117 -11.67 6.09 9.41
CA GLY A 117 -10.78 5.27 8.60
C GLY A 117 -10.04 4.22 9.43
N GLY A 118 -9.63 4.55 10.65
CA GLY A 118 -8.91 3.67 11.56
C GLY A 118 -9.78 2.56 12.11
N VAL A 119 -11.03 2.86 12.46
CA VAL A 119 -12.03 1.86 12.86
C VAL A 119 -12.32 0.91 11.69
N LEU A 120 -12.59 1.42 10.49
CA LEU A 120 -12.88 0.57 9.33
C LEU A 120 -11.67 -0.29 8.92
N ALA A 121 -10.48 0.30 8.86
CA ALA A 121 -9.26 -0.44 8.56
C ALA A 121 -8.96 -1.47 9.65
N GLY A 122 -9.08 -1.11 10.92
CA GLY A 122 -8.83 -2.02 12.04
C GLY A 122 -9.80 -3.20 12.09
N LEU A 123 -11.10 -2.95 11.90
CA LEU A 123 -12.11 -4.00 11.79
C LEU A 123 -11.86 -4.89 10.57
N GLY A 124 -11.47 -4.32 9.43
CA GLY A 124 -11.12 -5.10 8.25
C GLY A 124 -9.84 -5.91 8.42
N VAL A 125 -8.85 -5.40 9.16
CA VAL A 125 -7.63 -6.16 9.52
C VAL A 125 -7.96 -7.30 10.46
N ALA A 126 -8.84 -7.09 11.44
CA ALA A 126 -9.34 -8.17 12.29
C ALA A 126 -10.15 -9.20 11.47
N ALA A 127 -11.01 -8.75 10.55
CA ALA A 127 -11.74 -9.63 9.65
C ALA A 127 -10.79 -10.47 8.80
N MET A 128 -9.76 -9.84 8.19
CA MET A 128 -8.73 -10.57 7.45
C MET A 128 -8.04 -11.61 8.34
N HIS A 129 -7.64 -11.23 9.56
CA HIS A 129 -6.99 -12.14 10.49
C HIS A 129 -7.84 -13.38 10.76
N TYR A 130 -9.11 -13.20 11.16
CA TYR A 130 -9.98 -14.34 11.45
C TYR A 130 -10.43 -15.10 10.20
N THR A 131 -10.53 -14.47 9.03
CA THR A 131 -10.72 -15.19 7.76
C THR A 131 -9.49 -16.04 7.42
N GLY A 132 -8.29 -15.54 7.67
CA GLY A 132 -7.05 -16.31 7.51
C GLY A 132 -6.97 -17.49 8.47
N MET A 133 -7.36 -17.29 9.73
CA MET A 133 -7.47 -18.36 10.72
C MET A 133 -8.51 -19.41 10.32
N ALA A 134 -9.67 -18.98 9.82
CA ALA A 134 -10.72 -19.88 9.33
C ALA A 134 -10.31 -20.65 8.06
N ALA A 135 -9.26 -20.22 7.36
CA ALA A 135 -8.69 -20.96 6.25
C ALA A 135 -7.88 -22.19 6.69
N MET A 136 -7.47 -22.25 7.96
CA MET A 136 -6.75 -23.41 8.51
C MET A 136 -7.70 -24.59 8.67
N ARG A 137 -7.31 -25.74 8.13
CA ARG A 137 -7.98 -27.02 8.26
C ARG A 137 -7.04 -27.97 9.00
N LEU A 138 -7.47 -28.47 10.13
CA LEU A 138 -6.73 -29.36 11.03
C LEU A 138 -7.70 -30.37 11.65
N ASP A 139 -7.17 -31.49 12.15
CA ASP A 139 -7.97 -32.57 12.76
C ASP A 139 -8.36 -32.19 14.20
N GLY A 140 -9.35 -31.30 14.33
CA GLY A 140 -9.85 -30.85 15.63
C GLY A 140 -10.73 -29.61 15.54
N GLU A 141 -11.49 -29.37 16.61
CA GLU A 141 -12.33 -28.17 16.71
C GLU A 141 -11.52 -26.97 17.26
N ILE A 142 -11.64 -25.84 16.54
CA ILE A 142 -10.99 -24.59 16.92
C ILE A 142 -11.94 -23.76 17.80
N HIS A 143 -11.58 -23.58 19.07
CA HIS A 143 -12.30 -22.70 19.99
C HIS A 143 -11.56 -21.38 20.19
N TYR A 144 -12.32 -20.31 20.40
CA TYR A 144 -11.80 -18.98 20.67
C TYR A 144 -12.28 -18.44 22.02
N SER A 145 -11.36 -17.91 22.82
CA SER A 145 -11.74 -17.13 24.01
C SER A 145 -12.23 -15.73 23.59
N GLY A 146 -13.52 -15.42 23.82
CA GLY A 146 -14.12 -14.17 23.38
C GLY A 146 -13.41 -12.90 23.90
N SER A 147 -12.86 -12.93 25.12
CA SER A 147 -12.15 -11.78 25.69
C SER A 147 -10.85 -11.44 24.93
N ARG A 148 -10.04 -12.45 24.56
CA ARG A 148 -8.81 -12.23 23.78
C ARG A 148 -9.12 -11.84 22.33
N VAL A 149 -10.22 -12.33 21.77
CA VAL A 149 -10.71 -11.89 20.45
C VAL A 149 -11.07 -10.41 20.46
N VAL A 150 -11.84 -9.96 21.46
CA VAL A 150 -12.18 -8.54 21.61
C VAL A 150 -10.92 -7.70 21.84
N LEU A 151 -9.97 -8.20 22.63
CA LEU A 151 -8.70 -7.50 22.86
C LEU A 151 -7.89 -7.34 21.56
N SER A 152 -7.75 -8.39 20.74
CA SER A 152 -7.02 -8.28 19.47
C SER A 152 -7.72 -7.35 18.48
N ILE A 153 -9.06 -7.34 18.44
CA ILE A 153 -9.84 -6.37 17.65
C ILE A 153 -9.58 -4.93 18.13
N ALA A 154 -9.56 -4.71 19.44
CA ALA A 154 -9.25 -3.40 20.00
C ALA A 154 -7.82 -2.94 19.63
N ILE A 155 -6.84 -3.85 19.71
CA ILE A 155 -5.46 -3.58 19.28
C ILE A 155 -5.43 -3.25 17.79
N ALA A 156 -6.15 -4.00 16.93
CA ALA A 156 -6.23 -3.73 15.49
C ALA A 156 -6.76 -2.32 15.20
N VAL A 157 -7.86 -1.91 15.86
CA VAL A 157 -8.47 -0.58 15.68
C VAL A 157 -7.52 0.53 16.14
N VAL A 158 -6.89 0.38 17.31
CA VAL A 158 -5.93 1.37 17.82
C VAL A 158 -4.71 1.45 16.89
N ALA A 159 -4.13 0.31 16.51
CA ALA A 159 -2.97 0.24 15.62
C ALA A 159 -3.28 0.86 14.25
N ALA A 160 -4.43 0.55 13.65
CA ALA A 160 -4.85 1.12 12.37
C ALA A 160 -5.08 2.63 12.47
N THR A 161 -5.70 3.10 13.55
CA THR A 161 -5.91 4.54 13.80
C THR A 161 -4.58 5.29 13.93
N VAL A 162 -3.63 4.72 14.70
CA VAL A 162 -2.27 5.29 14.85
C VAL A 162 -1.53 5.26 13.51
N ALA A 163 -1.59 4.18 12.75
CA ALA A 163 -0.97 4.08 11.43
C ALA A 163 -1.50 5.15 10.47
N LEU A 164 -2.81 5.34 10.40
CA LEU A 164 -3.40 6.40 9.57
C LEU A 164 -3.02 7.79 10.06
N TRP A 165 -2.94 8.01 11.38
CA TRP A 165 -2.42 9.27 11.91
C TRP A 165 -0.97 9.52 11.48
N LEU A 166 -0.11 8.50 11.52
CA LEU A 166 1.29 8.57 11.10
C LEU A 166 1.42 8.93 9.62
N THR A 167 0.57 8.39 8.73
CA THR A 167 0.56 8.76 7.30
C THR A 167 0.35 10.26 7.07
N LEU A 168 -0.29 10.96 8.01
CA LEU A 168 -0.59 12.39 7.93
C LEU A 168 0.40 13.30 8.66
N VAL A 169 1.25 12.78 9.54
CA VAL A 169 2.21 13.59 10.33
C VAL A 169 3.64 13.36 9.88
N VAL A 170 3.97 12.13 9.47
CA VAL A 170 5.34 11.73 9.17
C VAL A 170 5.71 12.12 7.75
N SER A 171 6.89 12.70 7.56
CA SER A 171 7.45 13.07 6.25
C SER A 171 8.95 12.81 6.11
N LYS A 172 9.70 12.87 7.23
CA LYS A 172 11.15 12.66 7.22
C LYS A 172 11.51 11.17 7.12
N PRO A 173 12.47 10.76 6.28
CA PRO A 173 12.83 9.34 6.09
C PRO A 173 13.14 8.58 7.38
N VAL A 174 13.88 9.20 8.30
CA VAL A 174 14.20 8.60 9.61
C VAL A 174 12.95 8.35 10.44
N VAL A 175 11.99 9.27 10.43
CA VAL A 175 10.73 9.14 11.18
C VAL A 175 9.83 8.10 10.53
N ILE A 176 9.83 7.99 9.18
CA ILE A 176 9.13 6.92 8.46
C ILE A 176 9.68 5.56 8.89
N PHE A 177 11.01 5.42 8.92
CA PHE A 177 11.66 4.17 9.32
C PHE A 177 11.31 3.78 10.76
N ILE A 178 11.42 4.69 11.72
CA ILE A 178 11.03 4.43 13.13
C ILE A 178 9.54 4.09 13.23
N SER A 179 8.68 4.80 12.51
CA SER A 179 7.24 4.53 12.47
C SER A 179 6.94 3.14 11.93
N ALA A 180 7.66 2.69 10.90
CA ALA A 180 7.53 1.35 10.34
C ALA A 180 7.91 0.25 11.33
N LEU A 181 8.95 0.46 12.15
CA LEU A 181 9.33 -0.47 13.23
C LEU A 181 8.20 -0.59 14.27
N VAL A 182 7.67 0.56 14.74
CA VAL A 182 6.58 0.59 15.72
C VAL A 182 5.30 -0.05 15.16
N MET A 183 4.95 0.25 13.91
CA MET A 183 3.84 -0.39 13.22
C MET A 183 4.05 -1.91 13.14
N GLY A 184 5.27 -2.36 12.80
CA GLY A 184 5.63 -3.77 12.81
C GLY A 184 5.30 -4.46 14.14
N VAL A 185 5.67 -3.84 15.26
CA VAL A 185 5.37 -4.35 16.60
C VAL A 185 3.86 -4.41 16.82
N ALA A 186 3.13 -3.36 16.43
CA ALA A 186 1.68 -3.29 16.62
C ALA A 186 0.93 -4.37 15.81
N VAL A 187 1.28 -4.58 14.54
CA VAL A 187 0.62 -5.60 13.71
C VAL A 187 0.93 -7.01 14.25
N ASN A 188 2.19 -7.29 14.62
CA ASN A 188 2.56 -8.58 15.19
C ASN A 188 1.89 -8.79 16.56
N GLY A 189 1.84 -7.75 17.40
CA GLY A 189 1.15 -7.80 18.70
C GLY A 189 -0.33 -8.13 18.56
N MET A 190 -1.02 -7.53 17.60
CA MET A 190 -2.41 -7.88 17.29
C MET A 190 -2.54 -9.36 16.87
N HIS A 191 -1.69 -9.80 15.94
CA HIS A 191 -1.71 -11.16 15.43
C HIS A 191 -1.49 -12.19 16.54
N PHE A 192 -0.42 -12.05 17.33
CA PHE A 192 -0.10 -13.00 18.39
C PHE A 192 -1.12 -12.94 19.54
N THR A 193 -1.76 -11.80 19.79
CA THR A 193 -2.89 -11.72 20.72
C THR A 193 -4.09 -12.52 20.19
N GLY A 194 -4.41 -12.39 18.90
CA GLY A 194 -5.46 -13.19 18.25
C GLY A 194 -5.17 -14.68 18.27
N MET A 195 -3.93 -15.08 17.97
CA MET A 195 -3.47 -16.47 18.07
C MET A 195 -3.59 -17.01 19.50
N SER A 196 -3.27 -16.20 20.52
CA SER A 196 -3.40 -16.62 21.93
C SER A 196 -4.87 -16.86 22.36
N ALA A 197 -5.84 -16.39 21.57
CA ALA A 197 -7.26 -16.67 21.80
C ALA A 197 -7.67 -18.08 21.40
N MET A 198 -6.88 -18.73 20.55
CA MET A 198 -7.19 -20.02 19.95
C MET A 198 -6.78 -21.18 20.86
N SER A 199 -7.66 -22.18 20.97
CA SER A 199 -7.35 -23.50 21.53
C SER A 199 -7.90 -24.58 20.61
N VAL A 200 -7.13 -25.64 20.40
CA VAL A 200 -7.53 -26.79 19.59
C VAL A 200 -7.89 -27.94 20.52
N VAL A 201 -9.07 -28.51 20.33
CA VAL A 201 -9.43 -29.81 20.91
C VAL A 201 -9.28 -30.84 19.80
N GLU A 202 -8.29 -31.72 19.95
CA GLU A 202 -8.05 -32.81 19.00
C GLU A 202 -9.23 -33.79 19.05
N GLU A 203 -9.71 -34.17 17.87
CA GLU A 203 -10.65 -35.28 17.71
C GLU A 203 -9.95 -36.38 16.91
N ASP A 204 -10.18 -37.65 17.26
CA ASP A 204 -9.70 -38.80 16.48
C ASP A 204 -10.46 -38.89 15.15
N HIS A 205 -10.08 -38.06 14.18
CA HIS A 205 -10.62 -38.10 12.83
C HIS A 205 -9.75 -39.02 11.94
N PHE A 206 -10.33 -40.13 11.50
CA PHE A 206 -9.75 -41.01 10.50
C PHE A 206 -10.19 -40.57 9.10
N GLY A 207 -9.53 -39.56 8.54
CA GLY A 207 -9.79 -39.05 7.19
C GLY A 207 -8.64 -38.20 6.63
N THR A 208 -8.59 -38.00 5.31
CA THR A 208 -7.59 -37.10 4.70
C THR A 208 -8.11 -35.67 4.70
N ILE A 209 -7.42 -34.74 5.37
CA ILE A 209 -7.74 -33.31 5.29
C ILE A 209 -7.44 -32.80 3.87
N GLU A 210 -8.47 -32.31 3.19
CA GLU A 210 -8.31 -31.61 1.91
C GLU A 210 -7.78 -30.19 2.10
N GLY A 211 -6.84 -29.77 1.25
CA GLY A 211 -6.34 -28.41 1.19
C GLY A 211 -4.87 -28.33 0.81
N ALA A 212 -4.39 -27.11 0.60
CA ALA A 212 -3.00 -26.87 0.25
C ALA A 212 -2.10 -27.08 1.47
N THR A 213 -0.91 -27.66 1.26
CA THR A 213 0.13 -27.70 2.28
C THR A 213 0.73 -26.31 2.49
N ALA A 214 1.28 -26.08 3.68
CA ALA A 214 2.15 -24.94 3.98
C ALA A 214 3.20 -24.71 2.88
N GLY A 215 3.94 -25.75 2.49
CA GLY A 215 4.98 -25.66 1.46
C GLY A 215 4.45 -25.24 0.08
N SER A 216 3.30 -25.79 -0.35
CA SER A 216 2.69 -25.45 -1.64
C SER A 216 2.19 -24.01 -1.73
N LEU A 217 1.84 -23.36 -0.60
CA LEU A 217 1.44 -21.96 -0.57
C LEU A 217 2.61 -21.01 -0.33
N LEU A 218 3.59 -21.43 0.47
CA LEU A 218 4.73 -20.60 0.86
C LEU A 218 5.52 -20.12 -0.36
N VAL A 219 5.81 -21.01 -1.32
CA VAL A 219 6.61 -20.67 -2.51
C VAL A 219 5.92 -19.62 -3.39
N PRO A 220 4.70 -19.82 -3.91
CA PRO A 220 4.05 -18.84 -4.77
C PRO A 220 3.77 -17.51 -4.05
N ILE A 221 3.38 -17.56 -2.77
CA ILE A 221 3.14 -16.35 -1.97
C ILE A 221 4.46 -15.62 -1.71
N GLY A 222 5.51 -16.33 -1.33
CA GLY A 222 6.84 -15.76 -1.11
C GLY A 222 7.38 -15.07 -2.37
N VAL A 223 7.24 -15.72 -3.53
CA VAL A 223 7.57 -15.13 -4.83
C VAL A 223 6.74 -13.86 -5.07
N ALA A 224 5.42 -13.93 -4.94
CA ALA A 224 4.54 -12.76 -5.15
C ALA A 224 4.89 -11.58 -4.22
N VAL A 225 5.21 -11.85 -2.96
CA VAL A 225 5.61 -10.84 -1.97
C VAL A 225 6.96 -10.22 -2.33
N VAL A 226 7.95 -11.02 -2.69
CA VAL A 226 9.28 -10.52 -3.09
C VAL A 226 9.18 -9.64 -4.34
N PHE A 227 8.50 -10.13 -5.39
CA PHE A 227 8.29 -9.33 -6.60
C PHE A 227 7.44 -8.07 -6.34
N GLY A 228 6.44 -8.15 -5.46
CA GLY A 228 5.66 -7.00 -5.02
C GLY A 228 6.50 -5.94 -4.32
N ILE A 229 7.36 -6.35 -3.37
CA ILE A 229 8.30 -5.46 -2.67
C ILE A 229 9.27 -4.81 -3.66
N ILE A 230 9.87 -5.60 -4.56
CA ILE A 230 10.80 -5.08 -5.58
C ILE A 230 10.08 -4.09 -6.50
N GLY A 231 8.88 -4.44 -6.98
CA GLY A 231 8.08 -3.57 -7.85
C GLY A 231 7.70 -2.25 -7.17
N MET A 232 7.31 -2.30 -5.90
CA MET A 232 7.02 -1.11 -5.08
C MET A 232 8.27 -0.26 -4.82
N ALA A 233 9.40 -0.89 -4.51
CA ALA A 233 10.67 -0.20 -4.33
C ALA A 233 11.11 0.49 -5.64
N TYR A 234 10.97 -0.20 -6.77
CA TYR A 234 11.21 0.37 -8.09
C TYR A 234 10.27 1.54 -8.40
N ALA A 235 8.97 1.39 -8.14
CA ALA A 235 7.99 2.47 -8.35
C ALA A 235 8.31 3.71 -7.50
N LEU A 236 8.78 3.52 -6.26
CA LEU A 236 9.22 4.60 -5.39
C LEU A 236 10.54 5.25 -5.85
N ALA A 237 11.48 4.46 -6.38
CA ALA A 237 12.76 4.94 -6.89
C ALA A 237 12.63 5.66 -8.25
N ALA A 238 11.73 5.19 -9.11
CA ALA A 238 11.45 5.78 -10.42
C ALA A 238 10.54 7.01 -10.34
N ALA A 239 9.91 7.26 -9.19
CA ALA A 239 9.04 8.42 -8.99
C ALA A 239 9.84 9.72 -9.06
N PRO A 240 9.47 10.68 -9.94
CA PRO A 240 10.19 11.94 -10.07
C PRO A 240 10.32 12.66 -8.72
N ASN A 241 11.53 13.06 -8.37
CA ASN A 241 11.82 13.82 -7.16
C ASN A 241 11.46 15.29 -7.36
N GLU A 242 11.50 16.09 -6.28
CA GLU A 242 11.19 17.53 -6.35
C GLU A 242 12.13 18.26 -7.32
N GLU A 243 13.40 17.88 -7.36
CA GLU A 243 14.39 18.41 -8.31
C GLU A 243 14.04 18.06 -9.77
N ASP A 244 13.67 16.81 -10.05
CA ASP A 244 13.26 16.38 -11.40
C ASP A 244 12.01 17.14 -11.86
N ARG A 245 11.06 17.36 -10.93
CA ARG A 245 9.83 18.11 -11.18
C ARG A 245 10.13 19.60 -11.42
N ALA A 246 10.99 20.20 -10.62
CA ALA A 246 11.40 21.60 -10.79
C ALA A 246 12.17 21.80 -12.11
N ALA A 247 13.04 20.85 -12.49
CA ALA A 247 13.72 20.84 -13.77
C ALA A 247 12.73 20.72 -14.94
N ALA A 248 11.72 19.84 -14.84
CA ALA A 248 10.69 19.70 -15.85
C ALA A 248 9.83 20.97 -16.01
N GLU A 249 9.43 21.61 -14.89
CA GLU A 249 8.70 22.88 -14.91
C GLU A 249 9.53 24.00 -15.55
N TYR A 250 10.83 24.08 -15.21
CA TYR A 250 11.75 25.04 -15.81
C TYR A 250 11.90 24.84 -17.32
N LEU A 251 12.05 23.58 -17.76
CA LEU A 251 12.16 23.23 -19.18
C LEU A 251 10.87 23.58 -19.94
N ASN A 252 9.71 23.23 -19.39
CA ASN A 252 8.41 23.54 -20.00
C ASN A 252 8.20 25.06 -20.13
N ALA A 253 8.48 25.82 -19.07
CA ALA A 253 8.38 27.28 -19.11
C ALA A 253 9.29 27.89 -20.20
N ARG A 254 10.48 27.32 -20.41
CA ARG A 254 11.43 27.77 -21.45
C ARG A 254 10.98 27.39 -22.86
N ILE A 255 10.33 26.23 -23.03
CA ILE A 255 9.73 25.81 -24.29
C ILE A 255 8.57 26.75 -24.65
N ASP A 256 7.66 27.01 -23.71
CA ASP A 256 6.51 27.90 -23.91
C ASP A 256 6.94 29.32 -24.27
N ALA A 257 7.97 29.85 -23.59
CA ALA A 257 8.54 31.15 -23.91
C ALA A 257 9.12 31.20 -25.34
N ARG A 258 9.79 30.13 -25.79
CA ARG A 258 10.30 30.03 -27.17
C ARG A 258 9.16 29.95 -28.20
N LEU A 259 8.14 29.14 -27.94
CA LEU A 259 6.97 29.02 -28.81
C LEU A 259 6.22 30.35 -28.93
N ALA A 260 6.06 31.08 -27.83
CA ALA A 260 5.45 32.41 -27.83
C ALA A 260 6.28 33.43 -28.64
N GLN A 261 7.61 33.42 -28.50
CA GLN A 261 8.50 34.26 -29.31
C GLN A 261 8.43 33.93 -30.80
N GLN A 262 8.43 32.64 -31.16
CA GLN A 262 8.29 32.21 -32.55
C GLN A 262 6.94 32.60 -33.14
N ALA A 263 5.85 32.42 -32.39
CA ALA A 263 4.51 32.84 -32.81
C ALA A 263 4.43 34.36 -33.03
N GLN A 264 5.08 35.15 -32.17
CA GLN A 264 5.13 36.60 -32.32
C GLN A 264 5.98 37.03 -33.52
N GLN A 265 7.13 36.38 -33.76
CA GLN A 265 7.95 36.62 -34.94
C GLN A 265 7.20 36.30 -36.23
N ALA A 266 6.45 35.19 -36.27
CA ALA A 266 5.63 34.82 -37.41
C ALA A 266 4.54 35.87 -37.70
N LYS A 267 3.86 36.39 -36.66
CA LYS A 267 2.88 37.49 -36.80
C LYS A 267 3.51 38.78 -37.31
N ASN A 268 4.70 39.13 -36.83
CA ASN A 268 5.40 40.33 -37.28
C ASN A 268 5.89 40.21 -38.74
N ALA A 269 6.26 39.01 -39.18
CA ALA A 269 6.65 38.74 -40.56
C ALA A 269 5.47 38.85 -41.53
N THR A 270 4.30 38.33 -41.17
CA THR A 270 3.08 38.46 -41.98
C THR A 270 2.54 39.90 -42.00
N GLY A 271 2.63 40.64 -40.89
CA GLY A 271 2.22 42.05 -40.82
C GLY A 271 3.11 43.03 -41.60
N ARG A 272 4.38 42.68 -41.86
CA ARG A 272 5.28 43.48 -42.72
C ARG A 272 5.04 43.27 -44.22
N GLY A 273 4.41 42.17 -44.63
CA GLY A 273 4.13 41.87 -46.04
C GLY A 273 3.08 42.78 -46.70
N THR A 274 2.27 43.50 -45.93
CA THR A 274 1.17 44.34 -46.44
C THR A 274 1.51 45.82 -46.61
N LEU A 275 2.72 46.27 -46.23
CA LEU A 275 3.14 47.67 -46.32
C LEU A 275 4.02 48.00 -47.54
N GLY A 276 4.23 47.05 -48.45
CA GLY A 276 5.18 47.17 -49.56
C GLY A 276 4.57 46.92 -50.93
N ASN A 277 3.47 47.58 -51.29
CA ASN A 277 3.03 47.67 -52.69
C ASN A 277 2.72 49.13 -53.07
N GLY A 278 3.68 50.01 -52.80
CA GLY A 278 3.67 51.37 -53.32
C GLY A 278 4.01 51.34 -54.81
N SER A 279 2.99 51.45 -55.66
CA SER A 279 3.14 51.63 -57.10
C SER A 279 3.94 52.90 -57.37
N TRP A 280 5.19 52.77 -57.81
CA TRP A 280 5.97 53.87 -58.36
C TRP A 280 5.40 54.24 -59.73
N THR A 281 4.55 55.27 -59.79
CA THR A 281 4.12 55.84 -61.06
C THR A 281 5.22 56.76 -61.60
N TYR A 282 5.90 56.30 -62.64
CA TYR A 282 6.86 57.08 -63.42
C TYR A 282 6.13 58.26 -64.08
N ARG A 283 6.36 59.48 -63.57
CA ARG A 283 5.76 60.70 -64.09
C ARG A 283 6.54 61.13 -65.34
N ASP A 284 5.97 60.81 -66.50
CA ASP A 284 6.49 61.17 -67.81
C ASP A 284 6.57 62.71 -67.96
N ARG A 285 7.76 63.21 -68.29
CA ARG A 285 8.04 64.64 -68.45
C ARG A 285 8.02 64.96 -69.95
N GLY A 286 6.81 65.08 -70.50
CA GLY A 286 6.59 65.49 -71.89
C GLY A 286 6.68 67.01 -72.10
N ARG A 287 7.66 67.40 -72.92
CA ARG A 287 7.68 68.49 -73.94
C ARG A 287 7.01 69.84 -73.63
N GLN A 288 7.86 70.89 -73.57
CA GLN A 288 7.54 72.21 -74.15
C GLN A 288 8.41 72.41 -75.40
N SER A 289 7.76 72.44 -76.57
CA SER A 289 8.14 73.20 -77.78
C SER A 289 7.02 73.05 -78.81
#